data_AF-B0BFC7-F1
#
_entry.id   AF-B0BFC7-F1
#
_cell.length_a   1.000
_cell.length_b   1.000
_cell.length_c   1.000
_cell.angle_alpha   90.00
_cell.angle_beta   90.00
_cell.angle_gamma   90.00
#
_symmetry.space_group_name_H-M   'P 1'
#
loop_
_entity.id
_entity.type
_entity.pdbx_description
1 polymer ?
#
loop_
_entity_poly.entity_id
_entity_poly.type
_entity_poly.pdbx_seq_one_letter_code
_entity_poly.pdbx_strand_id
1 'polypeptide(L)'
;GVRPQKMYRFLRIVAAFIEIYVLGYAILIAYLISVWMESDSFANSATEIDWWIEAGKRFVFSSGLAFALSGLVWFVNKPMLKWLGFKNESLPAITAGVFGGSLCIASLIGAIVFATTKPFM
;
A
#
# COMPACT_ATOMS: atom_id res chain seq x y z
N GLY A 1 40.77 -11.99 3.80
CA GLY A 1 39.45 -12.16 3.15
C GLY A 1 38.63 -10.89 3.31
N VAL A 2 38.37 -10.16 2.22
CA VAL A 2 37.71 -8.82 2.25
C VAL A 2 36.36 -8.81 1.48
N ARG A 3 35.88 -9.98 1.06
CA ARG A 3 34.70 -10.10 0.16
C ARG A 3 33.29 -10.06 0.81
N PRO A 4 33.05 -10.32 2.11
CA PRO A 4 31.66 -10.40 2.58
C PRO A 4 30.96 -9.04 2.60
N GLN A 5 31.63 -7.94 2.99
CA GLN A 5 30.97 -6.63 3.14
C GLN A 5 30.47 -6.02 1.83
N LYS A 6 31.22 -6.15 0.72
CA LYS A 6 30.77 -5.66 -0.59
C LYS A 6 29.54 -6.41 -1.09
N MET A 7 29.48 -7.72 -0.85
CA MET A 7 28.35 -8.58 -1.24
C MET A 7 27.08 -8.22 -0.44
N TYR A 8 27.18 -8.07 0.89
CA TYR A 8 26.04 -7.63 1.71
C TYR A 8 25.57 -6.22 1.33
N ARG A 9 26.48 -5.30 1.00
CA ARG A 9 26.11 -3.96 0.55
C ARG A 9 25.32 -4.01 -0.76
N PHE A 10 25.75 -4.83 -1.72
CA PHE A 10 25.02 -5.01 -2.98
C PHE A 10 23.64 -5.64 -2.75
N LEU A 11 23.55 -6.71 -1.94
CA LEU A 11 22.28 -7.38 -1.62
C LEU A 11 21.28 -6.44 -0.93
N ARG A 12 21.75 -5.57 -0.02
CA ARG A 12 20.91 -4.54 0.62
C ARG A 12 20.34 -3.54 -0.38
N ILE A 13 21.15 -3.11 -1.36
CA ILE A 13 20.71 -2.20 -2.41
C ILE A 13 19.64 -2.87 -3.27
N VAL A 14 19.87 -4.10 -3.70
CA VAL A 14 18.91 -4.88 -4.49
C VAL A 14 17.60 -5.08 -3.72
N ALA A 15 17.69 -5.46 -2.44
CA ALA A 15 16.51 -5.60 -1.58
C ALA A 15 15.71 -4.29 -1.47
N ALA A 16 16.39 -3.15 -1.26
CA ALA A 16 15.73 -1.85 -1.20
C ALA A 16 15.04 -1.48 -2.52
N PHE A 17 15.67 -1.76 -3.67
CA PHE A 17 15.04 -1.53 -4.98
C PHE A 17 13.79 -2.40 -5.17
N ILE A 18 13.84 -3.67 -4.76
CA ILE A 18 12.69 -4.57 -4.82
C ILE A 18 11.58 -4.08 -3.89
N GLU A 19 11.89 -3.68 -2.65
CA GLU A 19 10.92 -3.13 -1.71
C GLU A 19 10.24 -1.88 -2.27
N ILE A 20 11.00 -0.94 -2.85
CA ILE A 20 10.45 0.28 -3.46
C ILE A 20 9.57 -0.06 -4.67
N TYR A 21 10.00 -0.99 -5.52
CA TYR A 21 9.22 -1.40 -6.69
C TYR A 21 7.89 -2.04 -6.28
N VAL A 22 7.93 -2.97 -5.32
CA VAL A 22 6.73 -3.63 -4.77
C VAL A 22 5.82 -2.62 -4.09
N LEU A 23 6.37 -1.67 -3.32
CA LEU A 23 5.59 -0.61 -2.70
C LEU A 23 4.91 0.29 -3.75
N GLY A 24 5.64 0.73 -4.77
CA GLY A 24 5.08 1.56 -5.84
C GLY A 24 3.94 0.86 -6.57
N TYR A 25 4.11 -0.43 -6.87
CA TYR A 25 3.05 -1.23 -7.47
C TYR A 25 1.84 -1.40 -6.53
N ALA A 26 2.07 -1.69 -5.26
CA ALA A 26 1.00 -1.82 -4.27
C ALA A 26 0.22 -0.52 -4.08
N ILE A 27 0.88 0.64 -4.09
CA ILE A 27 0.25 1.97 -4.04
C ILE A 27 -0.67 2.17 -5.25
N LEU A 28 -0.19 1.85 -6.45
CA LEU A 28 -1.00 1.95 -7.67
C LEU A 28 -2.23 1.06 -7.59
N ILE A 29 -2.09 -0.19 -7.15
CA ILE A 29 -3.20 -1.13 -7.01
C ILE A 29 -4.20 -0.64 -5.96
N ALA A 30 -3.74 -0.17 -4.80
CA ALA A 30 -4.61 0.38 -3.76
C ALA A 30 -5.42 1.58 -4.28
N TYR A 31 -4.78 2.49 -5.02
CA TYR A 31 -5.46 3.60 -5.66
C TYR A 31 -6.52 3.13 -6.68
N LEU A 32 -6.17 2.21 -7.59
CA LEU A 32 -7.08 1.71 -8.62
C LEU A 32 -8.30 0.99 -8.03
N ILE A 33 -8.12 0.20 -6.98
CA ILE A 33 -9.23 -0.47 -6.28
C ILE A 33 -10.21 0.56 -5.69
N SER A 34 -9.70 1.67 -5.14
CA SER A 34 -10.55 2.71 -4.56
C SER A 34 -11.24 3.58 -5.62
N VAL A 35 -10.61 3.79 -6.79
CA VAL A 35 -11.15 4.61 -7.91
C VAL A 35 -12.10 3.85 -8.82
N TRP A 36 -12.11 2.51 -8.78
CA TRP A 36 -12.81 1.68 -9.76
C TRP A 36 -14.29 2.06 -9.98
N MET A 37 -14.78 1.96 -11.20
CA MET A 37 -16.14 2.33 -11.58
C MET A 37 -17.25 1.45 -10.99
N GLU A 38 -18.35 2.03 -10.50
CA GLU A 38 -19.54 1.28 -10.05
C GLU A 38 -20.47 0.91 -11.23
N SER A 39 -21.41 -0.02 -11.03
CA SER A 39 -22.38 -0.38 -12.08
C SER A 39 -23.29 0.78 -12.52
N ASP A 40 -23.67 0.82 -13.80
CA ASP A 40 -24.59 1.82 -14.38
C ASP A 40 -25.93 1.89 -13.62
N SER A 41 -26.38 0.76 -13.05
CA SER A 41 -27.59 0.70 -12.23
C SER A 41 -27.48 1.49 -10.93
N PHE A 42 -26.31 1.50 -10.28
CA PHE A 42 -26.09 2.29 -9.07
C PHE A 42 -26.02 3.78 -9.44
N ALA A 43 -25.25 4.11 -10.48
CA ALA A 43 -25.05 5.49 -10.92
C ALA A 43 -26.36 6.22 -11.25
N ASN A 44 -27.30 5.52 -11.91
CA ASN A 44 -28.60 6.09 -12.30
C ASN A 44 -29.54 6.43 -11.13
N SER A 45 -29.33 5.81 -9.96
CA SER A 45 -30.16 6.03 -8.77
C SER A 45 -29.45 6.74 -7.62
N ALA A 46 -28.13 6.94 -7.73
CA ALA A 46 -27.30 7.40 -6.64
C ALA A 46 -27.39 8.92 -6.44
N THR A 47 -27.69 9.33 -5.21
CA THR A 47 -27.57 10.71 -4.77
C THR A 47 -26.12 11.05 -4.43
N GLU A 48 -25.80 12.33 -4.26
CA GLU A 48 -24.45 12.76 -3.87
C GLU A 48 -23.96 12.10 -2.57
N ILE A 49 -24.86 11.88 -1.61
CA ILE A 49 -24.53 11.24 -0.34
C ILE A 49 -24.17 9.76 -0.53
N ASP A 50 -24.85 9.06 -1.45
CA ASP A 50 -24.59 7.64 -1.73
C ASP A 50 -23.17 7.43 -2.29
N TRP A 51 -22.69 8.35 -3.13
CA TRP A 51 -21.31 8.33 -3.65
C TRP A 51 -20.27 8.46 -2.53
N TRP A 52 -20.51 9.34 -1.56
CA TRP A 52 -19.62 9.50 -0.40
C TRP A 52 -19.66 8.30 0.54
N ILE A 53 -20.83 7.69 0.73
CA ILE A 53 -20.96 6.46 1.52
C ILE A 53 -20.19 5.32 0.85
N GLU A 54 -20.32 5.16 -0.47
CA GLU A 54 -19.64 4.10 -1.20
C GLU A 54 -18.12 4.32 -1.24
N ALA A 55 -17.67 5.56 -1.44
CA ALA A 55 -16.27 5.94 -1.29
C ALA A 55 -15.72 5.59 0.12
N GLY A 56 -16.52 5.83 1.17
CA GLY A 56 -16.18 5.45 2.54
C GLY A 56 -15.99 3.95 2.71
N LYS A 57 -16.91 3.12 2.19
CA LYS A 57 -16.78 1.65 2.23
C LYS A 57 -15.51 1.17 1.55
N ARG A 58 -15.21 1.71 0.38
CA ARG A 58 -14.01 1.39 -0.41
C ARG A 58 -12.75 1.73 0.36
N PHE A 59 -12.69 2.92 0.96
CA PHE A 59 -11.58 3.33 1.82
C PHE A 59 -11.39 2.40 3.03
N VAL A 60 -12.47 2.03 3.72
CA VAL A 60 -12.39 1.13 4.89
C VAL A 60 -11.90 -0.25 4.47
N PHE A 61 -12.43 -0.80 3.38
CA PHE A 61 -12.02 -2.09 2.85
C PHE A 61 -10.54 -2.10 2.43
N SER A 62 -10.12 -1.12 1.63
CA SER A 62 -8.74 -1.05 1.13
C SER A 62 -7.74 -0.72 2.25
N SER A 63 -8.13 0.09 3.23
CA SER A 63 -7.31 0.34 4.42
C SER A 63 -7.19 -0.92 5.29
N GLY A 64 -8.27 -1.70 5.44
CA GLY A 64 -8.22 -3.00 6.11
C GLY A 64 -7.24 -3.96 5.44
N LEU A 65 -7.25 -4.02 4.11
CA LEU A 65 -6.28 -4.79 3.33
C LEU A 65 -4.85 -4.24 3.52
N ALA A 66 -4.68 -2.92 3.52
CA ALA A 66 -3.38 -2.27 3.74
C ALA A 66 -2.77 -2.64 5.11
N PHE A 67 -3.58 -2.70 6.17
CA PHE A 67 -3.13 -3.16 7.48
C PHE A 67 -2.72 -4.64 7.47
N ALA A 68 -3.49 -5.51 6.81
CA ALA A 68 -3.13 -6.92 6.68
C ALA A 68 -1.80 -7.11 5.93
N LEU A 69 -1.61 -6.39 4.82
CA LEU A 69 -0.37 -6.41 4.03
C LEU A 69 0.81 -5.81 4.80
N SER A 70 0.60 -4.74 5.56
CA SER A 70 1.61 -4.17 6.46
C SER A 70 2.10 -5.19 7.48
N GLY A 71 1.18 -5.99 8.05
CA GLY A 71 1.52 -7.11 8.93
C GLY A 71 2.41 -8.14 8.23
N LEU A 72 2.08 -8.53 7.00
CA LEU A 72 2.90 -9.46 6.20
C LEU A 72 4.31 -8.89 5.91
N VAL A 73 4.40 -7.61 5.54
CA VAL A 73 5.68 -6.92 5.32
C VAL A 73 6.54 -6.96 6.58
N TRP A 74 5.94 -6.73 7.76
CA TRP A 74 6.67 -6.86 9.03
C TRP A 74 7.22 -8.27 9.24
N PHE A 75 6.40 -9.30 9.01
CA PHE A 75 6.80 -10.70 9.16
C PHE A 75 7.91 -11.13 8.19
N VAL A 76 7.92 -10.60 6.97
CA VAL A 76 8.95 -10.88 5.95
C VAL A 76 10.23 -10.08 6.22
N ASN A 77 10.10 -8.79 6.57
CA ASN A 77 11.25 -7.91 6.78
C ASN A 77 12.02 -8.25 8.05
N LYS A 78 11.36 -8.76 9.09
CA LYS A 78 12.01 -9.16 10.35
C LYS A 78 13.15 -10.18 10.14
N PRO A 79 12.93 -11.35 9.52
CA PRO A 79 14.01 -12.30 9.20
C PRO A 79 14.94 -11.79 8.10
N MET A 80 14.42 -11.12 7.06
CA MET A 80 15.22 -10.64 5.92
C MET A 80 16.28 -9.61 6.36
N LEU A 81 15.88 -8.60 7.14
CA LEU A 81 16.78 -7.54 7.60
C LEU A 81 17.80 -8.05 8.61
N LYS A 82 17.42 -9.03 9.45
CA LYS A 82 18.35 -9.75 10.34
C LYS A 82 19.41 -10.51 9.54
N TRP A 83 19.00 -11.22 8.48
CA TRP A 83 19.93 -11.94 7.58
C TRP A 83 20.87 -10.98 6.84
N LEU A 84 20.37 -9.82 6.42
CA LEU A 84 21.17 -8.77 5.78
C LEU A 84 22.11 -8.04 6.74
N GLY A 85 22.06 -8.32 8.05
CA GLY A 85 22.97 -7.75 9.06
C GLY A 85 22.64 -6.32 9.48
N PHE A 86 21.37 -5.92 9.43
CA PHE A 86 20.91 -4.68 10.05
C PHE A 86 20.80 -4.87 11.56
N LYS A 87 21.43 -3.97 12.34
CA LYS A 87 21.42 -4.01 13.81
C LYS A 87 20.18 -3.38 14.44
N ASN A 88 19.44 -2.57 13.68
CA ASN A 88 18.30 -1.85 14.22
C ASN A 88 17.03 -2.72 14.16
N GLU A 89 16.53 -3.12 15.33
CA GLU A 89 15.36 -3.98 15.47
C GLU A 89 14.02 -3.27 15.20
N SER A 90 14.01 -1.93 15.17
CA SER A 90 12.81 -1.16 14.84
C SER A 90 12.58 -1.00 13.33
N LEU A 91 13.58 -1.27 12.49
CA LEU A 91 13.47 -1.13 11.03
C LEU A 91 12.30 -1.90 10.42
N PRO A 92 12.08 -3.20 10.73
CA PRO A 92 10.93 -3.93 10.19
C PRO A 92 9.59 -3.26 10.52
N ALA A 93 9.44 -2.73 11.73
CA ALA A 93 8.22 -2.06 12.18
C ALA A 93 8.03 -0.72 11.46
N ILE A 94 9.11 0.05 11.29
CA ILE A 94 9.09 1.31 10.54
C ILE A 94 8.74 1.04 9.06
N THR A 95 9.38 0.05 8.42
CA THR A 95 9.10 -0.29 7.01
C THR A 95 7.66 -0.72 6.83
N ALA A 96 7.14 -1.55 7.74
CA ALA A 96 5.75 -1.98 7.71
C ALA A 96 4.78 -0.82 7.93
N GLY A 97 5.08 0.08 8.87
CA GLY A 97 4.26 1.26 9.14
C GLY A 97 4.23 2.24 7.96
N VAL A 98 5.38 2.51 7.33
CA VAL A 98 5.46 3.34 6.11
C VAL A 98 4.71 2.69 4.96
N PHE A 99 4.85 1.38 4.78
CA PHE A 99 4.12 0.62 3.76
C PHE A 99 2.60 0.71 3.98
N GLY A 100 2.11 0.39 5.18
CA GLY A 100 0.69 0.48 5.50
C GLY A 100 0.14 1.90 5.37
N GLY A 101 0.85 2.88 5.93
CA GLY A 101 0.44 4.29 5.89
C GLY A 101 0.33 4.84 4.48
N SER A 102 1.29 4.53 3.60
CA SER A 102 1.25 4.97 2.20
C SER A 102 0.10 4.34 1.41
N LEU A 103 -0.22 3.06 1.66
CA LEU A 103 -1.40 2.42 1.06
C LEU A 103 -2.72 3.02 1.55
N CYS A 104 -2.82 3.38 2.84
CA CYS A 104 -4.00 4.07 3.37
C CYS A 104 -4.17 5.46 2.73
N ILE A 105 -3.08 6.21 2.55
CA ILE A 105 -3.11 7.51 1.87
C ILE A 105 -3.53 7.35 0.40
N ALA A 106 -2.96 6.38 -0.32
CA ALA A 106 -3.33 6.09 -1.70
C ALA A 106 -4.82 5.71 -1.85
N SER A 107 -5.31 4.88 -0.92
CA SER A 107 -6.72 4.49 -0.82
C SER A 107 -7.63 5.70 -0.57
N LEU A 108 -7.24 6.58 0.35
CA LEU A 108 -8.01 7.78 0.67
C LEU A 108 -8.11 8.71 -0.55
N ILE A 109 -6.97 8.96 -1.22
CA ILE A 109 -6.94 9.76 -2.45
C ILE A 109 -7.83 9.13 -3.51
N GLY A 110 -7.75 7.81 -3.69
CA GLY A 110 -8.59 7.11 -4.66
C GLY A 110 -10.09 7.20 -4.34
N ALA A 111 -10.48 7.06 -3.08
CA ALA A 111 -11.86 7.20 -2.64
C ALA A 111 -12.40 8.63 -2.85
N ILE A 112 -11.59 9.65 -2.55
CA ILE A 112 -11.95 11.05 -2.80
C ILE A 112 -12.11 11.30 -4.30
N VAL A 113 -11.19 10.79 -5.13
CA VAL A 113 -11.30 10.89 -6.58
C VAL A 113 -12.59 10.24 -7.06
N PHE A 114 -12.91 9.02 -6.63
CA PHE A 114 -14.16 8.35 -6.97
C PHE A 114 -15.41 9.16 -6.61
N ALA A 115 -15.47 9.71 -5.38
CA ALA A 115 -16.60 10.51 -4.92
C ALA A 115 -16.78 11.82 -5.68
N THR A 116 -15.69 12.41 -6.17
CA THR A 116 -15.69 13.72 -6.84
C THR A 116 -15.88 13.61 -8.35
N THR A 117 -15.20 12.66 -8.99
CA THR A 117 -15.27 12.49 -10.45
C THR A 117 -16.54 11.78 -10.89
N LYS A 118 -17.21 11.03 -9.99
CA LYS A 118 -18.52 10.40 -10.22
C LYS A 118 -18.57 9.81 -11.63
N PRO A 119 -17.78 8.77 -11.94
CA PRO A 119 -17.35 8.44 -13.30
C PRO A 119 -18.46 8.06 -14.32
N PHE A 120 -19.72 8.29 -14.01
CA PHE A 120 -20.92 8.02 -14.80
C PHE A 120 -21.98 9.13 -14.77
N MET A 121 -21.69 10.29 -14.18
CA MET A 121 -22.56 11.48 -14.29
C MET A 121 -22.29 12.27 -15.57
#